data_AF-A0A9X1MMJ8-F1
#
_entry.id   AF-A0A9X1MMJ8-F1
#
_cell.length_a   1.000
_cell.length_b   1.000
_cell.length_c   1.000
_cell.angle_alpha   90.00
_cell.angle_beta   90.00
_cell.angle_gamma   90.00
#
_symmetry.space_group_name_H-M   'P 1'
#
loop_
_entity.id
_entity.type
_entity.pdbx_description
1 polymer ?
#
loop_
_entity_poly.entity_id
_entity_poly.type
_entity_poly.pdbx_seq_one_letter_code
_entity_poly.pdbx_strand_id
1 'polypeptide(L)'
;MRSHRFIATSLALSLAFLGTSSLFAQFPFGGSSQSGGLFGGSSSNRYRGEGNYPPSNNNSNLETEIVKGIFGALNEGIKAGNQGNNNNNWRPEYNRPRPQYYPQPQYYPTPTPTPAPATPKNVAPKKNPAPVKKVAAKKNNVMNTSKFLSLTSQDIDRANEKLKDQQDEKLDDIEDQLAGQLPPSDTDLVTQLGNAGIADPTVQQQILDAKNRGDAATVQILYNANAMPPNPGAAADLANKINLQNDLNDLRQQNQDGKLRPRDIDRFVDKTKNIFPPGAQRDDYLANLDDMKKTAEVQDLLAGATPNPGMGGLGGGTVTVIHNPNLPQGTVINLGNGSVMVGTGGQGDLNVGTSSLAEAMGLPVAYSEPVPESDATIPTSGVVLRNGADNEAEISYVINDKYEYTMKAGHIQSLGEGKWVVRFDRGDTYGEAKYTLTDGTYEFTPSDSGWALFTKKYDVTIDNSENPNEFNYVVNNVPAVIEPYGTKTHNSKYPLEVRFDRGDGKGEERKVLDGGTFMVAVSPQDNLWDLYSTDGSSVLPGGGGGGINLFGN
;
A
#
# COMPACT_ATOMS: atom_id res chain seq x y z
N MET A 1 26.09 24.80 42.63
CA MET A 1 24.88 25.08 43.43
C MET A 1 24.06 23.80 43.50
N ARG A 2 23.68 23.37 44.71
CA ARG A 2 22.84 22.20 44.98
C ARG A 2 21.37 22.56 44.77
N SER A 3 20.57 21.65 44.23
CA SER A 3 19.14 21.61 44.52
C SER A 3 18.62 20.17 44.49
N HIS A 4 17.76 19.89 45.47
CA HIS A 4 17.21 18.61 45.85
C HIS A 4 15.91 18.27 45.09
N ARG A 5 15.73 16.95 44.88
CA ARG A 5 14.51 16.11 44.98
C ARG A 5 13.13 16.77 44.92
N PHE A 6 12.21 16.15 44.16
CA PHE A 6 10.91 15.70 44.68
C PHE A 6 10.37 14.49 43.90
N ILE A 7 9.95 13.46 44.65
CA ILE A 7 9.13 12.32 44.24
C ILE A 7 7.69 12.67 44.63
N ALA A 8 6.70 12.37 43.78
CA ALA A 8 5.31 12.24 44.22
C ALA A 8 4.56 11.19 43.38
N THR A 9 4.22 10.10 44.04
CA THR A 9 3.27 9.04 43.66
C THR A 9 1.88 9.45 44.15
N SER A 10 0.80 9.18 43.39
CA SER A 10 -0.59 8.92 43.88
C SER A 10 -1.46 8.52 42.66
N LEU A 11 -2.02 7.31 42.51
CA LEU A 11 -3.09 6.58 43.22
C LEU A 11 -4.54 7.00 42.85
N ALA A 12 -5.23 6.05 42.22
CA ALA A 12 -6.66 5.66 42.29
C ALA A 12 -7.79 6.71 42.22
N LEU A 13 -8.75 6.44 41.32
CA LEU A 13 -10.16 6.73 41.57
C LEU A 13 -11.04 5.59 41.02
N SER A 14 -11.83 5.00 41.90
CA SER A 14 -12.90 4.04 41.64
C SER A 14 -14.22 4.62 42.14
N LEU A 15 -15.32 4.02 41.66
CA LEU A 15 -16.75 4.16 42.01
C LEU A 15 -17.53 5.28 41.31
N ALA A 16 -18.83 5.16 41.01
CA ALA A 16 -19.78 4.08 40.68
C ALA A 16 -21.19 4.72 40.75
N PHE A 17 -22.15 4.06 40.08
CA PHE A 17 -23.59 3.99 40.37
C PHE A 17 -24.63 4.88 39.66
N LEU A 18 -25.76 4.18 39.44
CA LEU A 18 -27.15 4.56 39.09
C LEU A 18 -27.40 4.63 37.56
N GLY A 19 -28.20 3.77 36.92
CA GLY A 19 -29.30 2.91 37.37
C GLY A 19 -30.61 3.43 36.80
N THR A 20 -31.27 2.66 35.94
CA THR A 20 -32.75 2.53 35.90
C THR A 20 -33.15 1.32 35.06
N SER A 21 -33.99 0.48 35.66
CA SER A 21 -34.66 -0.67 35.08
C SER A 21 -36.12 -0.31 34.85
N SER A 22 -36.70 -0.69 33.70
CA SER A 22 -38.13 -0.99 33.43
C SER A 22 -38.25 -1.23 31.92
N LEU A 23 -39.14 -2.04 31.34
CA LEU A 23 -40.42 -2.59 31.79
C LEU A 23 -40.82 -3.77 30.87
N PHE A 24 -41.51 -4.73 31.47
CA PHE A 24 -42.26 -5.81 30.84
C PHE A 24 -43.25 -5.33 29.78
N ALA A 25 -43.41 -6.12 28.70
CA ALA A 25 -44.66 -6.21 27.96
C ALA A 25 -44.94 -7.68 27.59
N GLN A 26 -45.99 -8.21 28.23
CA GLN A 26 -46.67 -9.47 27.91
C GLN A 26 -47.54 -9.32 26.65
N PHE A 27 -47.88 -10.47 26.04
CA PHE A 27 -49.13 -10.88 25.36
C PHE A 27 -48.85 -11.69 24.07
N PRO A 28 -49.74 -12.62 23.64
CA PRO A 28 -50.16 -13.81 24.36
C PRO A 28 -50.09 -15.10 23.50
N PHE A 29 -50.32 -16.21 24.19
CA PHE A 29 -50.67 -17.52 23.66
C PHE A 29 -51.86 -17.49 22.68
N GLY A 30 -51.75 -18.28 21.61
CA GLY A 30 -52.85 -18.77 20.79
C GLY A 30 -52.41 -20.04 20.08
N GLY A 31 -52.83 -21.19 20.62
CA GLY A 31 -52.49 -22.50 20.07
C GLY A 31 -53.39 -22.92 18.91
N SER A 32 -52.87 -23.81 18.06
CA SER A 32 -53.69 -24.79 17.36
C SER A 32 -52.86 -26.04 17.06
N SER A 33 -53.28 -27.14 17.67
CA SER A 33 -52.89 -28.52 17.41
C SER A 33 -53.49 -29.03 16.10
N GLN A 34 -52.69 -29.72 15.28
CA GLN A 34 -53.10 -30.85 14.40
C GLN A 34 -51.81 -31.38 13.74
N SER A 35 -51.30 -32.54 14.16
CA SER A 35 -51.67 -33.90 13.74
C SER A 35 -50.74 -34.41 12.65
N GLY A 36 -50.12 -35.55 12.93
CA GLY A 36 -48.99 -36.10 12.18
C GLY A 36 -49.30 -36.74 10.83
N GLY A 37 -48.21 -37.10 10.17
CA GLY A 37 -48.12 -37.93 8.97
C GLY A 37 -46.66 -37.90 8.52
N LEU A 38 -45.88 -38.95 8.82
CA LEU A 38 -45.65 -40.11 7.97
C LEU A 38 -44.80 -39.82 6.73
N PHE A 39 -43.67 -40.52 6.70
CA PHE A 39 -42.71 -40.77 5.62
C PHE A 39 -43.22 -40.56 4.19
N GLY A 40 -42.38 -39.92 3.37
CA GLY A 40 -42.48 -39.96 1.93
C GLY A 40 -41.27 -39.33 1.28
N GLY A 41 -40.29 -40.15 0.87
CA GLY A 41 -39.23 -39.73 -0.04
C GLY A 41 -39.82 -39.29 -1.37
N SER A 42 -39.27 -38.22 -1.95
CA SER A 42 -39.47 -37.89 -3.36
C SER A 42 -38.21 -37.28 -3.94
N SER A 43 -37.60 -38.10 -4.79
CA SER A 43 -36.67 -37.70 -5.83
C SER A 43 -37.35 -36.72 -6.79
N SER A 44 -36.80 -35.52 -6.92
CA SER A 44 -37.19 -34.57 -7.96
C SER A 44 -36.04 -34.36 -8.93
N ASN A 45 -36.18 -35.01 -10.10
CA ASN A 45 -35.52 -34.69 -11.36
C ASN A 45 -35.60 -33.19 -11.64
N ARG A 46 -34.46 -32.52 -11.79
CA ARG A 46 -34.40 -31.17 -12.38
C ARG A 46 -34.23 -31.28 -13.89
N TYR A 47 -35.29 -30.89 -14.58
CA TYR A 47 -35.33 -30.57 -16.00
C TYR A 47 -34.37 -29.42 -16.30
N ARG A 48 -33.45 -29.63 -17.24
CA ARG A 48 -32.56 -28.63 -17.83
C ARG A 48 -33.32 -27.92 -18.95
N GLY A 49 -33.66 -26.65 -18.75
CA GLY A 49 -34.19 -25.78 -19.81
C GLY A 49 -33.03 -25.07 -20.52
N GLU A 50 -32.77 -25.46 -21.76
CA GLU A 50 -31.83 -24.77 -22.65
C GLU A 50 -32.45 -23.45 -23.14
N GLY A 51 -32.10 -22.35 -22.46
CA GLY A 51 -32.37 -20.99 -22.92
C GLY A 51 -31.22 -20.50 -23.80
N ASN A 52 -31.47 -20.40 -25.10
CA ASN A 52 -30.53 -19.97 -26.12
C ASN A 52 -30.33 -18.45 -26.08
N TYR A 53 -29.34 -17.97 -25.31
CA TYR A 53 -28.88 -16.57 -25.36
C TYR A 53 -27.73 -16.44 -26.38
N PRO A 54 -27.74 -15.39 -27.24
CA PRO A 54 -26.66 -15.19 -28.20
C PRO A 54 -25.34 -14.88 -27.48
N PRO A 55 -24.20 -15.44 -27.93
CA PRO A 55 -22.91 -15.23 -27.29
C PRO A 55 -22.44 -13.79 -27.45
N SER A 56 -22.25 -13.11 -26.33
CA SER A 56 -21.53 -11.83 -26.24
C SER A 56 -20.03 -12.11 -26.46
N ASN A 57 -19.53 -11.82 -27.66
CA ASN A 57 -18.19 -12.22 -28.12
C ASN A 57 -17.01 -11.35 -27.62
N ASN A 58 -17.18 -10.50 -26.61
CA ASN A 58 -16.12 -9.55 -26.20
C ASN A 58 -15.44 -9.83 -24.85
N ASN A 59 -15.83 -10.88 -24.10
CA ASN A 59 -15.27 -11.14 -22.75
C ASN A 59 -14.59 -12.52 -22.56
N SER A 60 -14.58 -13.42 -23.55
CA SER A 60 -14.16 -14.82 -23.33
C SER A 60 -12.69 -15.00 -22.90
N ASN A 61 -11.80 -14.10 -23.32
CA ASN A 61 -10.38 -14.18 -22.96
C ASN A 61 -10.12 -13.64 -21.55
N LEU A 62 -10.83 -12.59 -21.15
CA LEU A 62 -10.75 -12.04 -19.79
C LEU A 62 -11.35 -13.01 -18.79
N GLU A 63 -12.48 -13.63 -19.13
CA GLU A 63 -13.08 -14.69 -18.33
C GLU A 63 -12.12 -15.88 -18.17
N THR A 64 -11.41 -16.27 -19.24
CA THR A 64 -10.43 -17.36 -19.15
C THR A 64 -9.24 -16.95 -18.29
N GLU A 65 -8.73 -15.73 -18.38
CA GLU A 65 -7.60 -15.21 -17.59
C GLU A 65 -7.99 -14.92 -16.13
N ILE A 66 -9.21 -14.50 -15.84
CA ILE A 66 -9.70 -14.26 -14.46
C ILE A 66 -10.07 -15.61 -13.83
N VAL A 67 -10.76 -16.49 -14.56
CA VAL A 67 -11.20 -17.79 -14.06
C VAL A 67 -10.09 -18.85 -14.09
N LYS A 68 -9.01 -18.65 -14.86
CA LYS A 68 -7.75 -19.41 -14.70
C LYS A 68 -6.71 -18.66 -13.89
N GLY A 69 -6.77 -17.34 -13.81
CA GLY A 69 -5.87 -16.56 -12.98
C GLY A 69 -6.28 -16.78 -11.54
N ILE A 70 -7.42 -16.24 -11.09
CA ILE A 70 -7.89 -16.41 -9.72
C ILE A 70 -7.83 -17.88 -9.25
N PHE A 71 -8.09 -18.85 -10.13
CA PHE A 71 -8.23 -20.27 -9.74
C PHE A 71 -7.14 -21.23 -10.22
N GLY A 72 -6.25 -20.81 -11.13
CA GLY A 72 -5.21 -21.67 -11.69
C GLY A 72 -4.17 -22.05 -10.66
N ALA A 73 -3.74 -21.09 -9.85
CA ALA A 73 -2.70 -21.35 -8.86
C ALA A 73 -3.18 -21.45 -7.41
N LEU A 74 -4.49 -21.59 -7.17
CA LEU A 74 -4.93 -22.27 -5.94
C LEU A 74 -4.75 -23.78 -6.10
N ASN A 75 -4.97 -24.32 -7.30
CA ASN A 75 -4.73 -25.74 -7.58
C ASN A 75 -3.22 -26.08 -7.78
N GLU A 76 -2.43 -25.11 -8.30
CA GLU A 76 -0.98 -25.30 -8.53
C GLU A 76 -0.07 -24.71 -7.43
N GLY A 77 -0.43 -23.59 -6.79
CA GLY A 77 0.37 -22.94 -5.73
C GLY A 77 0.42 -23.75 -4.43
N ILE A 78 -0.67 -24.44 -4.07
CA ILE A 78 -0.71 -25.34 -2.90
C ILE A 78 0.25 -26.53 -3.07
N LYS A 79 0.45 -27.01 -4.31
CA LYS A 79 1.42 -28.09 -4.60
C LYS A 79 2.86 -27.60 -4.55
N ALA A 80 3.11 -26.34 -4.88
CA ALA A 80 4.46 -25.76 -4.88
C ALA A 80 4.94 -25.39 -3.47
N GLY A 81 4.05 -24.89 -2.60
CA GLY A 81 4.39 -24.46 -1.24
C GLY A 81 4.92 -25.58 -0.32
N ASN A 82 4.40 -26.81 -0.47
CA ASN A 82 4.79 -27.92 0.41
C ASN A 82 5.92 -28.83 -0.14
N GLN A 83 6.41 -28.59 -1.36
CA GLN A 83 7.51 -29.36 -1.97
C GLN A 83 8.85 -28.61 -2.05
N GLY A 84 8.89 -27.32 -1.68
CA GLY A 84 10.00 -26.43 -2.02
C GLY A 84 11.15 -26.30 -1.01
N ASN A 85 11.04 -26.78 0.23
CA ASN A 85 11.97 -26.35 1.29
C ASN A 85 13.19 -27.27 1.55
N ASN A 86 13.74 -27.93 0.52
CA ASN A 86 14.91 -28.81 0.71
C ASN A 86 16.04 -28.69 -0.33
N ASN A 87 16.11 -27.60 -1.11
CA ASN A 87 17.23 -27.41 -2.04
C ASN A 87 17.80 -25.98 -2.05
N ASN A 88 18.43 -25.60 -0.94
CA ASN A 88 19.38 -24.49 -0.92
C ASN A 88 20.78 -25.01 -1.30
N ASN A 89 21.08 -24.99 -2.59
CA ASN A 89 22.46 -25.08 -3.08
C ASN A 89 22.67 -24.09 -4.24
N TRP A 90 22.55 -22.79 -3.94
CA TRP A 90 22.97 -21.73 -4.82
C TRP A 90 24.44 -21.38 -4.55
N ARG A 91 25.31 -21.79 -5.48
CA ARG A 91 26.71 -21.32 -5.56
C ARG A 91 26.75 -19.94 -6.24
N PRO A 92 27.57 -19.00 -5.76
CA PRO A 92 27.80 -17.73 -6.46
C PRO A 92 28.75 -17.96 -7.64
N GLU A 93 28.28 -17.64 -8.85
CA GLU A 93 29.05 -17.69 -10.08
C GLU A 93 29.82 -16.38 -10.33
N TYR A 94 30.88 -16.50 -11.10
CA TYR A 94 32.09 -15.69 -11.06
C TYR A 94 31.98 -14.25 -11.61
N ASN A 95 32.62 -13.38 -10.83
CA ASN A 95 33.39 -12.18 -11.18
C ASN A 95 33.81 -12.05 -12.67
N ARG A 96 33.30 -11.03 -13.38
CA ARG A 96 33.80 -10.60 -14.70
C ARG A 96 34.63 -9.31 -14.58
N PRO A 97 35.82 -9.22 -15.20
CA PRO A 97 36.64 -8.01 -15.17
C PRO A 97 36.09 -6.91 -16.09
N ARG A 98 36.12 -5.68 -15.60
CA ARG A 98 35.78 -4.46 -16.35
C ARG A 98 36.91 -4.09 -17.34
N PRO A 99 36.60 -3.65 -18.58
CA PRO A 99 37.62 -3.11 -19.47
C PRO A 99 38.10 -1.73 -18.98
N GLN A 100 39.43 -1.58 -18.89
CA GLN A 100 40.08 -0.29 -18.65
C GLN A 100 40.05 0.55 -19.93
N TYR A 101 39.46 1.74 -19.83
CA TYR A 101 39.55 2.78 -20.84
C TYR A 101 40.83 3.60 -20.60
N TYR A 102 41.71 3.64 -21.60
CA TYR A 102 42.84 4.58 -21.63
C TYR A 102 42.36 5.95 -22.13
N PRO A 103 42.70 7.07 -21.46
CA PRO A 103 42.45 8.40 -21.99
C PRO A 103 43.43 8.72 -23.12
N GLN A 104 42.92 9.22 -24.25
CA GLN A 104 43.74 9.84 -25.29
C GLN A 104 44.07 11.30 -24.92
N PRO A 105 45.30 11.78 -25.21
CA PRO A 105 45.67 13.17 -24.98
C PRO A 105 44.97 14.11 -25.99
N GLN A 106 44.21 15.07 -25.49
CA GLN A 106 43.70 16.19 -26.29
C GLN A 106 44.83 17.20 -26.54
N TYR A 107 45.08 17.47 -27.82
CA TYR A 107 45.91 18.60 -28.27
C TYR A 107 45.14 19.91 -28.12
N TYR A 108 45.70 20.85 -27.36
CA TYR A 108 45.23 22.24 -27.33
C TYR A 108 45.86 23.01 -28.50
N PRO A 109 45.06 23.58 -29.43
CA PRO A 109 45.59 24.55 -30.39
C PRO A 109 45.94 25.86 -29.68
N THR A 110 47.03 26.47 -30.15
CA THR A 110 47.61 27.73 -29.68
C THR A 110 46.62 28.89 -29.84
N PRO A 111 46.46 29.79 -28.86
CA PRO A 111 45.56 30.93 -28.98
C PRO A 111 46.06 31.92 -30.04
N THR A 112 45.18 32.25 -30.98
CA THR A 112 45.37 33.32 -31.96
C THR A 112 45.18 34.67 -31.24
N PRO A 113 46.03 35.69 -31.48
CA PRO A 113 45.94 36.98 -30.80
C PRO A 113 44.62 37.69 -31.10
N THR A 114 43.94 38.11 -30.03
CA THR A 114 42.69 38.86 -30.02
C THR A 114 42.86 40.22 -30.70
N PRO A 115 42.04 40.58 -31.70
CA PRO A 115 42.04 41.93 -32.26
C PRO A 115 41.52 42.95 -31.24
N ALA A 116 42.09 44.15 -31.30
CA ALA A 116 41.81 45.26 -30.39
C ALA A 116 40.32 45.62 -30.31
N PRO A 117 39.79 45.96 -29.12
CA PRO A 117 38.39 46.26 -28.93
C PRO A 117 37.98 47.51 -29.72
N ALA A 118 37.03 47.35 -30.64
CA ALA A 118 36.38 48.45 -31.31
C ALA A 118 35.55 49.27 -30.30
N THR A 119 35.56 50.58 -30.48
CA THR A 119 34.82 51.56 -29.69
C THR A 119 33.32 51.20 -29.62
N PRO A 120 32.71 51.20 -28.43
CA PRO A 120 31.32 50.80 -28.27
C PRO A 120 30.39 51.79 -28.97
N LYS A 121 29.69 51.31 -30.02
CA LYS A 121 28.56 52.04 -30.60
C LYS A 121 27.43 52.07 -29.58
N ASN A 122 26.85 53.24 -29.38
CA ASN A 122 25.68 53.47 -28.54
C ASN A 122 24.50 52.69 -29.15
N VAL A 123 24.23 51.49 -28.62
CA VAL A 123 23.16 50.62 -29.11
C VAL A 123 21.86 51.10 -28.48
N ALA A 124 20.88 51.46 -29.31
CA ALA A 124 19.54 51.79 -28.85
C ALA A 124 19.02 50.67 -27.91
N PRO A 125 18.33 51.02 -26.81
CA PRO A 125 17.78 50.02 -25.88
C PRO A 125 16.99 48.98 -26.65
N LYS A 126 17.37 47.70 -26.54
CA LYS A 126 16.61 46.61 -27.15
C LYS A 126 15.19 46.67 -26.58
N LYS A 127 14.20 46.78 -27.46
CA LYS A 127 12.78 46.73 -27.10
C LYS A 127 12.55 45.45 -26.29
N ASN A 128 11.93 45.58 -25.11
CA ASN A 128 11.63 44.43 -24.25
C ASN A 128 10.91 43.35 -25.09
N PRO A 129 11.39 42.09 -25.07
CA PRO A 129 10.71 41.01 -25.75
C PRO A 129 9.28 40.91 -25.20
N ALA A 130 8.33 40.59 -26.08
CA ALA A 130 6.96 40.35 -25.67
C ALA A 130 6.93 39.26 -24.58
N PRO A 131 6.01 39.34 -23.61
CA PRO A 131 5.91 38.34 -22.54
C PRO A 131 5.83 36.94 -23.14
N VAL A 132 6.72 36.05 -22.70
CA VAL A 132 6.79 34.67 -23.20
C VAL A 132 5.47 33.98 -22.84
N LYS A 133 4.80 33.40 -23.84
CA LYS A 133 3.55 32.66 -23.61
C LYS A 133 3.83 31.51 -22.64
N LYS A 134 3.05 31.44 -21.55
CA LYS A 134 3.13 30.31 -20.61
C LYS A 134 2.78 29.02 -21.36
N VAL A 135 3.67 28.04 -21.26
CA VAL A 135 3.46 26.69 -21.77
C VAL A 135 2.80 25.87 -20.66
N ALA A 136 1.72 25.17 -21.02
CA ALA A 136 1.05 24.26 -20.11
C ALA A 136 1.75 22.90 -20.09
N ALA A 137 1.81 22.26 -18.93
CA ALA A 137 2.24 20.88 -18.79
C ALA A 137 1.21 19.95 -19.43
N LYS A 138 1.70 18.85 -19.99
CA LYS A 138 0.81 17.77 -20.43
C LYS A 138 0.27 17.05 -19.19
N LYS A 139 -0.94 16.52 -19.30
CA LYS A 139 -1.57 15.70 -18.27
C LYS A 139 -0.69 14.46 -17.99
N ASN A 140 -0.39 14.22 -16.73
CA ASN A 140 0.19 12.94 -16.31
C ASN A 140 -0.92 11.91 -16.10
N ASN A 141 -0.59 10.64 -16.25
CA ASN A 141 -1.49 9.57 -15.84
C ASN A 141 -0.86 8.88 -14.63
N VAL A 142 -1.53 8.91 -13.48
CA VAL A 142 -1.10 8.13 -12.30
C VAL A 142 -1.18 6.66 -12.60
N MET A 143 -2.29 6.28 -13.23
CA MET A 143 -2.63 4.89 -13.46
C MET A 143 -2.95 4.68 -14.93
N ASN A 144 -2.34 3.66 -15.52
CA ASN A 144 -2.77 3.19 -16.82
C ASN A 144 -4.09 2.43 -16.65
N THR A 145 -5.21 3.10 -16.96
CA THR A 145 -6.55 2.53 -16.83
C THR A 145 -6.76 1.27 -17.68
N SER A 146 -5.93 1.03 -18.70
CA SER A 146 -6.00 -0.18 -19.52
C SER A 146 -5.66 -1.47 -18.76
N LYS A 147 -5.03 -1.37 -17.59
CA LYS A 147 -4.71 -2.52 -16.72
C LYS A 147 -5.80 -2.85 -15.71
N PHE A 148 -6.86 -2.05 -15.65
CA PHE A 148 -7.96 -2.30 -14.74
C PHE A 148 -8.95 -3.25 -15.37
N LEU A 149 -9.18 -4.34 -14.66
CA LEU A 149 -10.24 -5.27 -14.98
C LEU A 149 -11.42 -4.98 -14.06
N SER A 150 -12.62 -5.12 -14.62
CA SER A 150 -13.85 -5.04 -13.85
C SER A 150 -14.49 -6.42 -13.79
N LEU A 151 -14.95 -6.82 -12.60
CA LEU A 151 -15.70 -8.06 -12.44
C LEU A 151 -17.16 -7.83 -12.79
N THR A 152 -17.72 -8.74 -13.59
CA THR A 152 -19.16 -8.86 -13.72
C THR A 152 -19.75 -9.60 -12.51
N SER A 153 -21.07 -9.53 -12.30
CA SER A 153 -21.74 -10.34 -11.26
C SER A 153 -21.46 -11.83 -11.44
N GLN A 154 -21.43 -12.30 -12.69
CA GLN A 154 -21.15 -13.70 -13.01
C GLN A 154 -19.71 -14.10 -12.67
N ASP A 155 -18.75 -13.18 -12.77
CA ASP A 155 -17.37 -13.44 -12.36
C ASP A 155 -17.26 -13.57 -10.84
N ILE A 156 -17.98 -12.72 -10.10
CA ILE A 156 -18.04 -12.77 -8.63
C ILE A 156 -18.70 -14.09 -8.17
N ASP A 157 -19.84 -14.48 -8.76
CA ASP A 157 -20.54 -15.71 -8.39
C ASP A 157 -19.68 -16.96 -8.66
N ARG A 158 -19.07 -17.04 -9.86
CA ARG A 158 -18.13 -18.12 -10.20
C ARG A 158 -16.92 -18.15 -9.26
N ALA A 159 -16.47 -16.98 -8.80
CA ALA A 159 -15.36 -16.90 -7.89
C ALA A 159 -15.70 -17.42 -6.50
N ASN A 160 -16.86 -17.03 -5.98
CA ASN A 160 -17.35 -17.52 -4.70
C ASN A 160 -17.60 -19.04 -4.71
N GLU A 161 -18.13 -19.58 -5.81
CA GLU A 161 -18.34 -21.03 -5.96
C GLU A 161 -17.02 -21.81 -5.91
N LYS A 162 -15.98 -21.33 -6.59
CA LYS A 162 -14.69 -22.02 -6.58
C LYS A 162 -13.92 -21.87 -5.27
N LEU A 163 -14.01 -20.72 -4.59
CA LEU A 163 -13.42 -20.56 -3.26
C LEU A 163 -14.06 -21.54 -2.28
N LYS A 164 -15.38 -21.72 -2.38
CA LYS A 164 -16.13 -22.71 -1.62
C LYS A 164 -15.68 -24.14 -1.91
N ASP A 165 -15.53 -24.51 -3.19
CA ASP A 165 -15.02 -25.84 -3.57
C ASP A 165 -13.63 -26.13 -2.95
N GLN A 166 -12.75 -25.13 -2.91
CA GLN A 166 -11.43 -25.25 -2.29
C GLN A 166 -11.50 -25.35 -0.76
N GLN A 167 -12.40 -24.58 -0.14
CA GLN A 167 -12.66 -24.70 1.29
C GLN A 167 -13.20 -26.09 1.63
N ASP A 168 -14.03 -26.69 0.78
CA ASP A 168 -14.51 -28.08 0.93
C ASP A 168 -13.36 -29.08 0.79
N GLU A 169 -12.46 -28.93 -0.20
CA GLU A 169 -11.25 -29.76 -0.34
C GLU A 169 -10.36 -29.67 0.90
N LYS A 170 -10.17 -28.47 1.47
CA LYS A 170 -9.42 -28.27 2.70
C LYS A 170 -10.09 -28.88 3.92
N LEU A 171 -11.42 -28.85 3.99
CA LEU A 171 -12.17 -29.53 5.04
C LEU A 171 -12.02 -31.05 4.96
N ASP A 172 -11.96 -31.61 3.75
CA ASP A 172 -11.68 -33.04 3.55
C ASP A 172 -10.24 -33.40 4.01
N ASP A 173 -9.23 -32.60 3.65
CA ASP A 173 -7.85 -32.78 4.13
C ASP A 173 -7.77 -32.72 5.68
N ILE A 174 -8.49 -31.76 6.27
CA ILE A 174 -8.60 -31.60 7.73
C ILE A 174 -9.28 -32.81 8.37
N GLU A 175 -10.36 -33.32 7.77
CA GLU A 175 -11.08 -34.50 8.25
C GLU A 175 -10.18 -35.75 8.24
N ASP A 176 -9.43 -35.96 7.15
CA ASP A 176 -8.47 -37.05 7.03
C ASP A 176 -7.35 -36.97 8.08
N GLN A 177 -6.82 -35.76 8.31
CA GLN A 177 -5.82 -35.53 9.37
C GLN A 177 -6.40 -35.81 10.76
N LEU A 178 -7.69 -35.51 10.97
CA LEU A 178 -8.41 -35.74 12.22
C LEU A 178 -9.00 -37.15 12.35
N ALA A 179 -8.88 -38.05 11.36
CA ALA A 179 -9.59 -39.34 11.35
C ALA A 179 -9.42 -40.17 12.64
N GLY A 180 -8.24 -40.16 13.28
CA GLY A 180 -8.00 -40.85 14.56
C GLY A 180 -8.59 -40.15 15.81
N GLN A 181 -9.01 -38.91 15.65
CA GLN A 181 -9.57 -38.01 16.67
C GLN A 181 -11.07 -37.80 16.48
N LEU A 182 -11.65 -38.33 15.41
CA LEU A 182 -13.09 -38.33 15.18
C LEU A 182 -13.74 -39.58 15.81
N PRO A 183 -15.07 -39.57 16.03
CA PRO A 183 -15.77 -40.72 16.56
C PRO A 183 -15.57 -41.94 15.65
N PRO A 184 -15.40 -43.15 16.21
CA PRO A 184 -15.28 -44.36 15.41
C PRO A 184 -16.54 -44.60 14.56
N SER A 185 -16.40 -45.44 13.52
CA SER A 185 -17.56 -45.93 12.75
C SER A 185 -18.58 -46.62 13.67
N ASP A 186 -19.84 -46.72 13.25
CA ASP A 186 -20.88 -47.37 14.07
C ASP A 186 -20.51 -48.82 14.41
N THR A 187 -19.88 -49.55 13.48
CA THR A 187 -19.41 -50.93 13.68
C THR A 187 -18.26 -51.00 14.69
N ASP A 188 -17.29 -50.09 14.57
CA ASP A 188 -16.16 -50.03 15.51
C ASP A 188 -16.62 -49.59 16.90
N LEU A 189 -17.58 -48.65 16.97
CA LEU A 189 -18.16 -48.20 18.23
C LEU A 189 -18.87 -49.33 18.95
N VAL A 190 -19.70 -50.12 18.26
CA VAL A 190 -20.35 -51.29 18.88
C VAL A 190 -19.32 -52.27 19.42
N THR A 191 -18.23 -52.49 18.69
CA THR A 191 -17.12 -53.35 19.15
C THR A 191 -16.45 -52.77 20.41
N GLN A 192 -16.18 -51.46 20.43
CA GLN A 192 -15.62 -50.77 21.59
C GLN A 192 -16.54 -50.81 22.81
N LEU A 193 -17.86 -50.61 22.61
CA LEU A 193 -18.87 -50.72 23.66
C LEU A 193 -18.90 -52.13 24.26
N GLY A 194 -18.86 -53.17 23.42
CA GLY A 194 -18.75 -54.56 23.87
C GLY A 194 -17.49 -54.82 24.70
N ASN A 195 -16.33 -54.33 24.23
CA ASN A 195 -15.06 -54.43 24.96
C ASN A 195 -15.07 -53.65 26.28
N ALA A 196 -15.88 -52.61 26.41
CA ALA A 196 -16.09 -51.84 27.63
C ALA A 196 -17.12 -52.47 28.60
N GLY A 197 -17.64 -53.67 28.27
CA GLY A 197 -18.63 -54.38 29.09
C GLY A 197 -20.08 -53.93 28.87
N ILE A 198 -20.34 -53.05 27.90
CA ILE A 198 -21.68 -52.58 27.53
C ILE A 198 -22.27 -53.59 26.54
N ALA A 199 -22.82 -54.69 27.05
CA ALA A 199 -23.33 -55.80 26.23
C ALA A 199 -24.82 -55.68 25.85
N ASP A 200 -25.59 -54.81 26.50
CA ASP A 200 -27.02 -54.64 26.21
C ASP A 200 -27.22 -53.94 24.85
N PRO A 201 -27.80 -54.61 23.84
CA PRO A 201 -28.02 -54.03 22.51
C PRO A 201 -28.90 -52.77 22.53
N THR A 202 -29.81 -52.67 23.50
CA THR A 202 -30.68 -51.50 23.66
C THR A 202 -29.86 -50.27 24.04
N VAL A 203 -28.93 -50.43 24.98
CA VAL A 203 -28.03 -49.34 25.40
C VAL A 203 -27.04 -49.00 24.30
N GLN A 204 -26.50 -50.00 23.60
CA GLN A 204 -25.62 -49.77 22.45
C GLN A 204 -26.33 -48.93 21.38
N GLN A 205 -27.58 -49.26 21.04
CA GLN A 205 -28.37 -48.49 20.09
C GLN A 205 -28.64 -47.06 20.57
N GLN A 206 -28.95 -46.87 21.86
CA GLN A 206 -29.15 -45.52 22.41
C GLN A 206 -27.88 -44.67 22.33
N ILE A 207 -26.70 -45.26 22.54
CA ILE A 207 -25.41 -44.57 22.38
C ILE A 207 -25.17 -44.22 20.91
N LEU A 208 -25.47 -45.13 19.97
CA LEU A 208 -25.38 -44.86 18.53
C LEU A 208 -26.32 -43.74 18.09
N ASP A 209 -27.58 -43.78 18.52
CA ASP A 209 -28.58 -42.75 18.20
C ASP A 209 -28.20 -41.39 18.79
N ALA A 210 -27.58 -41.36 19.98
CA ALA A 210 -27.06 -40.13 20.56
C ALA A 210 -25.83 -39.62 19.78
N LYS A 211 -24.89 -40.49 19.42
CA LYS A 211 -23.75 -40.15 18.55
C LYS A 211 -24.21 -39.57 17.21
N ASN A 212 -25.14 -40.24 16.53
CA ASN A 212 -25.60 -39.85 15.19
C ASN A 212 -26.42 -38.55 15.20
N ARG A 213 -26.93 -38.15 16.37
CA ARG A 213 -27.52 -36.81 16.60
C ARG A 213 -26.51 -35.75 17.05
N GLY A 214 -25.24 -36.12 17.24
CA GLY A 214 -24.21 -35.24 17.79
C GLY A 214 -24.37 -34.95 19.30
N ASP A 215 -25.15 -35.73 20.04
CA ASP A 215 -25.41 -35.50 21.47
C ASP A 215 -24.31 -36.10 22.36
N ALA A 216 -23.17 -35.41 22.40
CA ALA A 216 -21.99 -35.82 23.17
C ALA A 216 -22.28 -36.00 24.67
N ALA A 217 -23.15 -35.18 25.25
CA ALA A 217 -23.51 -35.25 26.67
C ALA A 217 -24.27 -36.53 26.99
N THR A 218 -25.28 -36.87 26.17
CA THR A 218 -26.02 -38.12 26.34
C THR A 218 -25.12 -39.34 26.10
N VAL A 219 -24.23 -39.32 25.11
CA VAL A 219 -23.25 -40.39 24.90
C VAL A 219 -22.36 -40.58 26.14
N GLN A 220 -21.84 -39.50 26.71
CA GLN A 220 -20.99 -39.59 27.90
C GLN A 220 -21.72 -40.21 29.09
N ILE A 221 -22.98 -39.80 29.33
CA ILE A 221 -23.82 -40.30 30.41
C ILE A 221 -24.11 -41.80 30.22
N LEU A 222 -24.59 -42.18 29.03
CA LEU A 222 -24.96 -43.56 28.73
C LEU A 222 -23.75 -44.50 28.74
N TYR A 223 -22.62 -44.08 28.16
CA TYR A 223 -21.39 -44.86 28.18
C TYR A 223 -20.91 -45.09 29.61
N ASN A 224 -20.77 -44.02 30.41
CA ASN A 224 -20.24 -44.11 31.76
C ASN A 224 -21.16 -44.90 32.71
N ALA A 225 -22.48 -44.79 32.55
CA ALA A 225 -23.46 -45.49 33.39
C ALA A 225 -23.49 -47.01 33.15
N ASN A 226 -23.11 -47.47 31.96
CA ASN A 226 -23.26 -48.86 31.55
C ASN A 226 -21.94 -49.63 31.37
N ALA A 227 -20.79 -48.93 31.35
CA ALA A 227 -19.48 -49.58 31.25
C ALA A 227 -19.14 -50.41 32.51
N MET A 228 -18.54 -51.59 32.32
CA MET A 228 -18.12 -52.48 33.40
C MET A 228 -16.65 -52.93 33.22
N PRO A 229 -15.70 -52.43 34.05
CA PRO A 229 -15.89 -51.40 35.09
C PRO A 229 -16.20 -50.01 34.49
N PRO A 230 -16.76 -49.07 35.28
CA PRO A 230 -16.97 -47.69 34.84
C PRO A 230 -15.68 -47.06 34.29
N ASN A 231 -15.76 -46.46 33.10
CA ASN A 231 -14.62 -45.85 32.42
C ASN A 231 -14.95 -44.40 32.00
N PRO A 232 -14.90 -43.43 32.93
CA PRO A 232 -15.25 -42.04 32.66
C PRO A 232 -14.27 -41.39 31.66
N GLY A 233 -13.02 -41.88 31.58
CA GLY A 233 -12.04 -41.40 30.62
C GLY A 233 -12.42 -41.72 29.18
N ALA A 234 -12.79 -42.97 28.89
CA ALA A 234 -13.25 -43.37 27.56
C ALA A 234 -14.58 -42.70 27.17
N ALA A 235 -15.50 -42.53 28.13
CA ALA A 235 -16.75 -41.80 27.91
C ALA A 235 -16.50 -40.33 27.55
N ALA A 236 -15.59 -39.66 28.27
CA ALA A 236 -15.21 -38.28 27.99
C ALA A 236 -14.45 -38.14 26.67
N ASP A 237 -13.55 -39.08 26.35
CA ASP A 237 -12.86 -39.13 25.07
C ASP A 237 -13.86 -39.21 23.91
N LEU A 238 -14.78 -40.18 23.93
CA LEU A 238 -15.81 -40.33 22.90
C LEU A 238 -16.68 -39.08 22.77
N ALA A 239 -17.08 -38.46 23.89
CA ALA A 239 -17.85 -37.21 23.87
C ALA A 239 -17.07 -36.04 23.25
N ASN A 240 -15.77 -35.92 23.55
CA ASN A 240 -14.91 -34.90 22.94
C ASN A 240 -14.77 -35.12 21.42
N LYS A 241 -14.61 -36.38 20.98
CA LYS A 241 -14.59 -36.74 19.55
C LYS A 241 -15.90 -36.34 18.86
N ILE A 242 -17.05 -36.56 19.50
CA ILE A 242 -18.36 -36.16 18.95
C ILE A 242 -18.48 -34.64 18.85
N ASN A 243 -18.05 -33.90 19.87
CA ASN A 243 -18.04 -32.43 19.82
C ASN A 243 -17.15 -31.90 18.68
N LEU A 244 -15.98 -32.51 18.48
CA LEU A 244 -15.08 -32.19 17.38
C LEU A 244 -15.73 -32.42 16.00
N GLN A 245 -16.40 -33.56 15.82
CA GLN A 245 -17.15 -33.84 14.59
C GLN A 245 -18.26 -32.82 14.35
N ASN A 246 -19.01 -32.43 15.39
CA ASN A 246 -20.05 -31.41 15.28
C ASN A 246 -19.48 -30.06 14.86
N ASP A 247 -18.35 -29.65 15.43
CA ASP A 247 -17.67 -28.40 15.08
C ASP A 247 -17.17 -28.43 13.62
N LEU A 248 -16.63 -29.57 13.15
CA LEU A 248 -16.23 -29.75 11.76
C LEU A 248 -17.42 -29.71 10.80
N ASN A 249 -18.54 -30.35 11.16
CA ASN A 249 -19.78 -30.33 10.40
C ASN A 249 -20.38 -28.91 10.33
N ASP A 250 -20.28 -28.11 11.40
CA ASP A 250 -20.69 -26.71 11.42
C ASP A 250 -19.85 -25.87 10.45
N LEU A 251 -18.52 -26.03 10.44
CA LEU A 251 -17.66 -25.38 9.44
C LEU A 251 -18.05 -25.77 8.01
N ARG A 252 -18.28 -27.06 7.75
CA ARG A 252 -18.70 -27.56 6.44
C ARG A 252 -20.05 -26.98 6.03
N GLN A 253 -21.03 -26.92 6.94
CA GLN A 253 -22.33 -26.32 6.66
C GLN A 253 -22.20 -24.80 6.40
N GLN A 254 -21.39 -24.09 7.16
CA GLN A 254 -21.14 -22.67 6.94
C GLN A 254 -20.46 -22.42 5.58
N ASN A 255 -19.52 -23.28 5.18
CA ASN A 255 -18.92 -23.25 3.86
C ASN A 255 -19.97 -23.48 2.76
N GLN A 256 -20.77 -24.53 2.93
CA GLN A 256 -21.86 -24.88 2.02
C GLN A 256 -22.88 -23.76 1.82
N ASP A 257 -23.14 -22.99 2.88
CA ASP A 257 -24.02 -21.83 2.88
C ASP A 257 -23.38 -20.55 2.31
N GLY A 258 -22.06 -20.55 2.03
CA GLY A 258 -21.31 -19.33 1.67
C GLY A 258 -21.22 -18.32 2.82
N LYS A 259 -21.26 -18.81 4.07
CA LYS A 259 -21.26 -18.00 5.31
C LYS A 259 -20.03 -18.24 6.18
N LEU A 260 -19.08 -19.08 5.73
CA LEU A 260 -17.85 -19.35 6.46
C LEU A 260 -17.04 -18.07 6.59
N ARG A 261 -16.67 -17.70 7.82
CA ARG A 261 -15.87 -16.50 8.11
C ARG A 261 -14.55 -16.87 8.78
N PRO A 262 -13.51 -16.03 8.68
CA PRO A 262 -12.25 -16.21 9.40
C PRO A 262 -12.42 -16.48 10.91
N ARG A 263 -13.41 -15.84 11.55
CA ARG A 263 -13.70 -16.02 12.99
C ARG A 263 -14.18 -17.42 13.35
N ASP A 264 -14.91 -18.09 12.46
CA ASP A 264 -15.43 -19.44 12.73
C ASP A 264 -14.28 -20.46 12.64
N ILE A 265 -13.36 -20.24 11.70
CA ILE A 265 -12.12 -20.99 11.56
C ILE A 265 -11.20 -20.79 12.77
N ASP A 266 -11.00 -19.55 13.23
CA ASP A 266 -10.21 -19.25 14.44
C ASP A 266 -10.78 -19.94 15.69
N ARG A 267 -12.11 -19.98 15.82
CA ARG A 267 -12.78 -20.71 16.91
C ARG A 267 -12.50 -22.20 16.86
N PHE A 268 -12.48 -22.78 15.66
CA PHE A 268 -12.15 -24.19 15.46
C PHE A 268 -10.67 -24.46 15.75
N VAL A 269 -9.76 -23.62 15.27
CA VAL A 269 -8.32 -23.68 15.58
C VAL A 269 -8.10 -23.67 17.09
N ASP A 270 -8.75 -22.77 17.83
CA ASP A 270 -8.59 -22.66 19.28
C ASP A 270 -9.01 -23.91 20.04
N LYS A 271 -10.07 -24.59 19.58
CA LYS A 271 -10.54 -25.86 20.15
C LYS A 271 -9.62 -27.03 19.82
N THR A 272 -8.94 -26.98 18.68
CA THR A 272 -8.22 -28.12 18.10
C THR A 272 -6.70 -28.03 18.18
N LYS A 273 -6.13 -26.87 18.51
CA LYS A 273 -4.67 -26.62 18.53
C LYS A 273 -3.83 -27.53 19.43
N ASN A 274 -4.46 -28.25 20.35
CA ASN A 274 -3.81 -29.18 21.29
C ASN A 274 -4.10 -30.66 21.00
N ILE A 275 -4.82 -30.96 19.93
CA ILE A 275 -5.15 -32.35 19.54
C ILE A 275 -3.90 -33.09 19.09
N PHE A 276 -3.03 -32.41 18.34
CA PHE A 276 -1.74 -32.96 17.92
C PHE A 276 -0.60 -32.44 18.80
N PRO A 277 0.38 -33.29 19.16
CA PRO A 277 1.63 -32.82 19.75
C PRO A 277 2.39 -31.93 18.74
N PRO A 278 3.28 -31.04 19.20
CA PRO A 278 4.14 -30.27 18.30
C PRO A 278 4.92 -31.17 17.32
N GLY A 279 4.90 -30.85 16.03
CA GLY A 279 5.55 -31.60 14.96
C GLY A 279 4.87 -31.40 13.61
N ALA A 280 5.41 -32.02 12.56
CA ALA A 280 4.99 -31.81 11.17
C ALA A 280 3.48 -31.96 10.92
N GLN A 281 2.84 -32.99 11.50
CA GLN A 281 1.39 -33.21 11.35
C GLN A 281 0.56 -32.03 11.91
N ARG A 282 0.99 -31.45 13.04
CA ARG A 282 0.31 -30.29 13.62
C ARG A 282 0.53 -29.06 12.75
N ASP A 283 1.73 -28.89 12.22
CA ASP A 283 2.08 -27.74 11.38
C ASP A 283 1.31 -27.80 10.06
N ASP A 284 1.20 -28.97 9.42
CA ASP A 284 0.39 -29.19 8.20
C ASP A 284 -1.10 -28.93 8.46
N TYR A 285 -1.63 -29.41 9.59
CA TYR A 285 -3.01 -29.17 10.01
C TYR A 285 -3.31 -27.68 10.20
N LEU A 286 -2.42 -26.94 10.89
CA LEU A 286 -2.57 -25.51 11.09
C LEU A 286 -2.39 -24.72 9.79
N ALA A 287 -1.54 -25.18 8.86
CA ALA A 287 -1.38 -24.59 7.54
C ALA A 287 -2.67 -24.70 6.71
N ASN A 288 -3.33 -25.87 6.69
CA ASN A 288 -4.61 -26.04 6.01
C ASN A 288 -5.71 -25.12 6.57
N LEU A 289 -5.74 -24.91 7.88
CA LEU A 289 -6.69 -23.97 8.52
C LEU A 289 -6.37 -22.50 8.20
N ASP A 290 -5.08 -22.13 8.13
CA ASP A 290 -4.66 -20.78 7.73
C ASP A 290 -5.00 -20.49 6.26
N ASP A 291 -4.80 -21.46 5.37
CA ASP A 291 -5.21 -21.37 3.96
C ASP A 291 -6.73 -21.19 3.82
N MET A 292 -7.51 -21.99 4.56
CA MET A 292 -8.96 -21.88 4.60
C MET A 292 -9.43 -20.52 5.15
N LYS A 293 -8.67 -19.96 6.11
CA LYS A 293 -8.94 -18.63 6.65
C LYS A 293 -8.73 -17.54 5.60
N LYS A 294 -7.63 -17.59 4.86
CA LYS A 294 -7.33 -16.65 3.76
C LYS A 294 -8.38 -16.72 2.67
N THR A 295 -8.82 -17.91 2.25
CA THR A 295 -9.86 -18.05 1.23
C THR A 295 -11.22 -17.55 1.72
N ALA A 296 -11.56 -17.76 3.00
CA ALA A 296 -12.79 -17.21 3.60
C ALA A 296 -12.76 -15.67 3.67
N GLU A 297 -11.61 -15.07 3.95
CA GLU A 297 -11.45 -13.61 3.93
C GLU A 297 -11.64 -13.03 2.53
N VAL A 298 -11.06 -13.67 1.51
CA VAL A 298 -11.27 -13.28 0.10
C VAL A 298 -12.74 -13.44 -0.33
N GLN A 299 -13.41 -14.51 0.10
CA GLN A 299 -14.83 -14.73 -0.18
C GLN A 299 -15.71 -13.64 0.45
N ASP A 300 -15.44 -13.23 1.68
CA ASP A 300 -16.17 -12.14 2.35
C ASP A 300 -15.99 -10.80 1.60
N LEU A 301 -14.76 -10.51 1.15
CA LEU A 301 -14.47 -9.32 0.33
C LEU A 301 -15.16 -9.36 -1.04
N LEU A 302 -15.23 -10.53 -1.69
CA LEU A 302 -15.92 -10.70 -2.96
C LEU A 302 -17.44 -10.64 -2.81
N ALA A 303 -18.00 -11.15 -1.72
CA ALA A 303 -19.44 -11.06 -1.44
C ALA A 303 -19.90 -9.60 -1.27
N GLY A 304 -19.01 -8.73 -0.78
CA GLY A 304 -19.25 -7.29 -0.71
C GLY A 304 -18.93 -6.52 -1.99
N ALA A 305 -18.40 -7.16 -3.03
CA ALA A 305 -17.94 -6.46 -4.24
C ALA A 305 -19.10 -5.91 -5.07
N THR A 306 -18.90 -4.73 -5.66
CA THR A 306 -19.83 -4.12 -6.62
C THR A 306 -19.41 -4.48 -8.04
N PRO A 307 -20.29 -5.09 -8.86
CA PRO A 307 -19.97 -5.39 -10.26
C PRO A 307 -19.69 -4.11 -11.04
N ASN A 308 -18.61 -4.11 -11.84
CA ASN A 308 -18.20 -2.99 -12.69
C ASN A 308 -18.21 -1.62 -12.00
N PRO A 309 -17.48 -1.44 -10.89
CA PRO A 309 -17.55 -0.22 -10.11
C PRO A 309 -16.89 0.99 -10.82
N GLY A 310 -16.21 0.76 -11.94
CA GLY A 310 -15.33 1.76 -12.56
C GLY A 310 -14.17 2.09 -11.65
N MET A 311 -13.55 3.25 -11.86
CA MET A 311 -12.49 3.78 -10.98
C MET A 311 -13.02 4.71 -9.88
N GLY A 312 -14.28 5.14 -10.00
CA GLY A 312 -14.91 5.97 -8.98
C GLY A 312 -15.21 5.12 -7.75
N GLY A 313 -14.54 5.40 -6.63
CA GLY A 313 -14.74 4.68 -5.36
C GLY A 313 -13.46 4.26 -4.66
N LEU A 314 -12.32 4.24 -5.37
CA LEU A 314 -11.01 4.15 -4.74
C LEU A 314 -10.63 5.56 -4.28
N GLY A 315 -11.08 5.93 -3.07
CA GLY A 315 -10.67 7.18 -2.44
C GLY A 315 -9.15 7.25 -2.22
N GLY A 316 -8.66 8.43 -1.85
CA GLY A 316 -7.31 8.55 -1.27
C GLY A 316 -7.16 7.70 0.00
N GLY A 317 -5.93 7.29 0.33
CA GLY A 317 -5.63 6.55 1.55
C GLY A 317 -5.36 5.05 1.37
N THR A 318 -5.44 4.33 2.50
CA THR A 318 -5.23 2.88 2.57
C THR A 318 -6.47 2.12 2.11
N VAL A 319 -6.26 1.13 1.25
CA VAL A 319 -7.29 0.20 0.77
C VAL A 319 -6.96 -1.21 1.23
N THR A 320 -7.98 -2.07 1.32
CA THR A 320 -7.74 -3.50 1.49
C THR A 320 -7.26 -4.08 0.16
N VAL A 321 -6.14 -4.79 0.17
CA VAL A 321 -5.52 -5.36 -1.02
C VAL A 321 -5.50 -6.87 -0.91
N ILE A 322 -6.08 -7.53 -1.90
CA ILE A 322 -5.96 -8.97 -2.11
C ILE A 322 -4.80 -9.19 -3.08
N HIS A 323 -3.64 -9.60 -2.57
CA HIS A 323 -2.51 -10.01 -3.39
C HIS A 323 -2.76 -11.41 -3.92
N ASN A 324 -2.92 -11.53 -5.24
CA ASN A 324 -3.24 -12.78 -5.91
C ASN A 324 -2.04 -13.21 -6.78
N PRO A 325 -1.32 -14.29 -6.42
CA PRO A 325 -0.19 -14.81 -7.21
C PRO A 325 -0.58 -15.25 -8.60
N ASN A 326 -1.85 -15.45 -8.87
CA ASN A 326 -2.27 -16.17 -10.05
C ASN A 326 -2.79 -15.20 -11.12
N LEU A 327 -2.97 -13.95 -10.75
CA LEU A 327 -3.23 -12.87 -11.71
C LEU A 327 -1.88 -12.35 -12.25
N PRO A 328 -1.83 -11.94 -13.54
CA PRO A 328 -0.61 -11.36 -14.11
C PRO A 328 -0.12 -10.16 -13.31
N GLN A 329 1.20 -10.00 -13.21
CA GLN A 329 1.81 -8.93 -12.42
C GLN A 329 1.28 -7.55 -12.85
N GLY A 330 0.82 -6.76 -11.87
CA GLY A 330 0.30 -5.41 -12.10
C GLY A 330 -1.12 -5.36 -12.68
N THR A 331 -1.82 -6.50 -12.76
CA THR A 331 -3.27 -6.52 -12.98
C THR A 331 -3.95 -5.98 -11.74
N VAL A 332 -4.95 -5.12 -11.91
CA VAL A 332 -5.71 -4.54 -10.80
C VAL A 332 -7.19 -4.73 -11.06
N ILE A 333 -7.89 -5.24 -10.06
CA ILE A 333 -9.34 -5.43 -10.09
C ILE A 333 -9.93 -4.60 -8.96
N ASN A 334 -10.71 -3.57 -9.32
CA ASN A 334 -11.46 -2.81 -8.32
C ASN A 334 -12.70 -3.60 -7.90
N LEU A 335 -12.82 -3.89 -6.61
CA LEU A 335 -13.99 -4.60 -6.06
C LEU A 335 -15.12 -3.64 -5.67
N GLY A 336 -14.91 -2.33 -5.70
CA GLY A 336 -15.97 -1.32 -5.49
C GLY A 336 -16.43 -1.15 -4.04
N ASN A 337 -15.88 -1.94 -3.12
CA ASN A 337 -16.14 -1.89 -1.67
C ASN A 337 -14.95 -1.33 -0.88
N GLY A 338 -14.13 -0.48 -1.51
CA GLY A 338 -12.88 0.02 -0.92
C GLY A 338 -11.73 -0.99 -0.90
N SER A 339 -11.91 -2.12 -1.59
CA SER A 339 -10.88 -3.15 -1.74
C SER A 339 -10.46 -3.32 -3.20
N VAL A 340 -9.22 -3.74 -3.41
CA VAL A 340 -8.68 -4.09 -4.72
C VAL A 340 -8.03 -5.46 -4.68
N MET A 341 -8.07 -6.17 -5.80
CA MET A 341 -7.27 -7.37 -6.00
C MET A 341 -6.15 -7.06 -6.99
N VAL A 342 -4.92 -7.40 -6.62
CA VAL A 342 -3.72 -7.12 -7.38
C VAL A 342 -3.02 -8.42 -7.76
N GLY A 343 -2.64 -8.54 -9.03
CA GLY A 343 -1.82 -9.65 -9.50
C GLY A 343 -0.35 -9.47 -9.18
N THR A 344 0.26 -10.49 -8.58
CA THR A 344 1.70 -10.52 -8.27
C THR A 344 2.51 -11.38 -9.26
N GLY A 345 1.85 -12.01 -10.25
CA GLY A 345 2.53 -12.74 -11.33
C GLY A 345 3.34 -13.96 -10.85
N GLY A 346 2.81 -14.70 -9.89
CA GLY A 346 3.37 -15.93 -9.33
C GLY A 346 4.21 -15.71 -8.07
N GLN A 347 4.28 -14.48 -7.57
CA GLN A 347 5.10 -14.14 -6.40
C GLN A 347 4.29 -14.19 -5.11
N GLY A 348 4.75 -14.98 -4.14
CA GLY A 348 4.13 -15.10 -2.82
C GLY A 348 2.84 -15.91 -2.81
N ASP A 349 2.16 -15.88 -1.67
CA ASP A 349 0.88 -16.57 -1.46
C ASP A 349 -0.31 -15.62 -1.62
N LEU A 350 -1.52 -16.19 -1.70
CA LEU A 350 -2.75 -15.42 -1.56
C LEU A 350 -2.76 -14.75 -0.18
N ASN A 351 -2.82 -13.42 -0.18
CA ASN A 351 -2.76 -12.63 1.04
C ASN A 351 -3.74 -11.46 0.97
N VAL A 352 -4.40 -11.17 2.09
CA VAL A 352 -5.22 -9.97 2.28
C VAL A 352 -4.49 -9.05 3.25
N GLY A 353 -4.22 -7.82 2.82
CA GLY A 353 -3.54 -6.83 3.62
C GLY A 353 -4.13 -5.44 3.42
N THR A 354 -3.49 -4.43 4.01
CA THR A 354 -3.81 -3.02 3.80
C THR A 354 -2.61 -2.31 3.22
N SER A 355 -2.78 -1.58 2.13
CA SER A 355 -1.73 -0.79 1.50
C SER A 355 -2.36 0.42 0.79
N SER A 356 -1.55 1.38 0.34
CA SER A 356 -2.05 2.41 -0.57
C SER A 356 -2.33 1.80 -1.94
N LEU A 357 -3.30 2.33 -2.69
CA LEU A 357 -3.60 1.83 -4.03
C LEU A 357 -2.36 1.89 -4.93
N ALA A 358 -1.60 2.98 -4.83
CA ALA A 358 -0.39 3.18 -5.61
C ALA A 358 0.67 2.10 -5.35
N GLU A 359 0.97 1.81 -4.07
CA GLU A 359 1.92 0.77 -3.69
C GLU A 359 1.43 -0.62 -4.13
N ALA A 360 0.14 -0.90 -3.96
CA ALA A 360 -0.48 -2.13 -4.44
C ALA A 360 -0.30 -2.30 -5.96
N MET A 361 -0.30 -1.20 -6.71
CA MET A 361 -0.07 -1.18 -8.15
C MET A 361 1.40 -1.22 -8.58
N GLY A 362 2.33 -1.27 -7.62
CA GLY A 362 3.76 -1.17 -7.89
C GLY A 362 4.18 0.22 -8.39
N LEU A 363 3.43 1.27 -8.03
CA LEU A 363 3.85 2.65 -8.23
C LEU A 363 4.69 3.10 -7.01
N PRO A 364 5.68 3.98 -7.21
CA PRO A 364 6.46 4.50 -6.09
C PRO A 364 5.56 5.34 -5.19
N VAL A 365 5.66 5.09 -3.88
CA VAL A 365 4.93 5.83 -2.85
C VAL A 365 5.94 6.45 -1.91
N ALA A 366 5.81 7.76 -1.70
CA ALA A 366 6.71 8.45 -0.79
C ALA A 366 6.19 8.41 0.65
N TYR A 367 7.13 8.32 1.57
CA TYR A 367 6.89 8.35 3.02
C TYR A 367 7.25 9.70 3.66
N SER A 368 7.76 10.65 2.87
CA SER A 368 8.08 12.02 3.31
C SER A 368 6.98 13.00 2.87
N GLU A 369 7.01 14.20 3.43
CA GLU A 369 6.14 15.29 2.97
C GLU A 369 6.52 15.69 1.54
N PRO A 370 5.53 15.97 0.67
CA PRO A 370 5.81 16.50 -0.66
C PRO A 370 6.46 17.88 -0.56
N VAL A 371 7.21 18.25 -1.59
CA VAL A 371 7.72 19.62 -1.74
C VAL A 371 6.53 20.58 -1.71
N PRO A 372 6.47 21.61 -0.86
CA PRO A 372 5.31 22.51 -0.84
C PRO A 372 5.05 23.18 -2.19
N GLU A 373 3.77 23.40 -2.49
CA GLU A 373 3.37 24.26 -3.61
C GLU A 373 3.88 25.69 -3.39
N SER A 374 4.28 26.36 -4.47
CA SER A 374 4.79 27.72 -4.44
C SER A 374 4.01 28.63 -5.40
N ASP A 375 3.61 29.80 -4.91
CA ASP A 375 3.08 30.93 -5.69
C ASP A 375 4.15 32.02 -5.95
N ALA A 376 5.33 31.88 -5.36
CA ALA A 376 6.39 32.87 -5.41
C ALA A 376 6.92 33.08 -6.83
N THR A 377 6.87 34.30 -7.36
CA THR A 377 7.47 34.61 -8.66
C THR A 377 8.99 34.55 -8.54
N ILE A 378 9.64 33.67 -9.33
CA ILE A 378 11.10 33.54 -9.30
C ILE A 378 11.75 34.35 -10.42
N PRO A 379 12.92 34.96 -10.16
CA PRO A 379 13.70 35.62 -11.20
C PRO A 379 14.29 34.58 -12.16
N THR A 380 14.17 34.82 -13.47
CA THR A 380 14.76 33.98 -14.53
C THR A 380 15.89 34.69 -15.29
N SER A 381 16.19 35.94 -14.96
CA SER A 381 17.29 36.74 -15.52
C SER A 381 17.80 37.78 -14.51
N GLY A 382 18.94 38.41 -14.84
CA GLY A 382 19.56 39.47 -14.06
C GLY A 382 20.41 39.02 -12.88
N VAL A 383 20.73 39.96 -11.98
CA VAL A 383 21.46 39.67 -10.73
C VAL A 383 20.47 39.39 -9.62
N VAL A 384 20.67 38.26 -8.94
CA VAL A 384 19.86 37.85 -7.78
C VAL A 384 20.79 37.70 -6.59
N LEU A 385 20.44 38.35 -5.48
CA LEU A 385 21.10 38.18 -4.19
C LEU A 385 20.23 37.30 -3.30
N ARG A 386 20.87 36.40 -2.55
CA ARG A 386 20.21 35.48 -1.62
C ARG A 386 20.94 35.45 -0.29
N ASN A 387 20.18 35.38 0.79
CA ASN A 387 20.66 34.96 2.09
C ASN A 387 20.00 33.61 2.41
N GLY A 388 20.78 32.52 2.48
CA GLY A 388 20.26 31.17 2.72
C GLY A 388 19.43 31.10 4.01
N ALA A 389 18.48 30.16 4.08
CA ALA A 389 17.68 29.98 5.31
C ALA A 389 18.56 29.51 6.48
N ASP A 390 19.56 28.68 6.17
CA ASP A 390 20.49 28.07 7.13
C ASP A 390 21.50 29.06 7.73
N ASN A 391 21.56 30.28 7.18
CA ASN A 391 22.46 31.31 7.67
C ASN A 391 22.03 31.90 9.01
N GLU A 392 20.74 31.82 9.36
CA GLU A 392 20.13 32.30 10.61
C GLU A 392 20.41 33.77 11.01
N ALA A 393 21.08 34.54 10.14
CA ALA A 393 21.55 35.89 10.39
C ALA A 393 21.03 36.88 9.34
N GLU A 394 20.87 38.15 9.75
CA GLU A 394 20.55 39.26 8.86
C GLU A 394 21.84 39.90 8.31
N ILE A 395 21.84 40.27 7.04
CA ILE A 395 23.00 40.85 6.36
C ILE A 395 22.66 42.24 5.85
N SER A 396 23.51 43.21 6.21
CA SER A 396 23.43 44.59 5.71
C SER A 396 24.40 44.78 4.54
N TYR A 397 23.95 45.42 3.47
CA TYR A 397 24.74 45.64 2.26
C TYR A 397 24.33 46.93 1.55
N VAL A 398 25.22 47.43 0.69
CA VAL A 398 25.05 48.63 -0.11
C VAL A 398 25.15 48.28 -1.59
N ILE A 399 24.16 48.72 -2.36
CA ILE A 399 24.13 48.59 -3.82
C ILE A 399 24.57 49.88 -4.48
N ASN A 400 25.50 49.76 -5.44
CA ASN A 400 26.09 50.84 -6.24
C ASN A 400 26.61 52.01 -5.38
N ASP A 401 27.18 51.67 -4.22
CA ASP A 401 27.69 52.61 -3.21
C ASP A 401 26.68 53.69 -2.75
N LYS A 402 25.38 53.45 -2.95
CA LYS A 402 24.33 54.46 -2.71
C LYS A 402 23.15 53.97 -1.90
N TYR A 403 22.67 52.75 -2.14
CA TYR A 403 21.42 52.27 -1.57
C TYR A 403 21.70 51.19 -0.53
N GLU A 404 21.38 51.48 0.72
CA GLU A 404 21.54 50.55 1.84
C GLU A 404 20.33 49.63 1.95
N TYR A 405 20.59 48.35 2.20
CA TYR A 405 19.59 47.30 2.34
C TYR A 405 19.97 46.35 3.46
N THR A 406 18.97 45.66 4.00
CA THR A 406 19.18 44.49 4.84
C THR A 406 18.40 43.29 4.30
N MET A 407 18.94 42.10 4.50
CA MET A 407 18.35 40.84 4.02
C MET A 407 18.38 39.81 5.13
N LYS A 408 17.19 39.41 5.59
CA LYS A 408 17.03 38.33 6.58
C LYS A 408 17.36 36.97 5.95
N ALA A 409 17.66 35.98 6.79
CA ALA A 409 17.80 34.59 6.35
C ALA A 409 16.57 34.13 5.54
N GLY A 410 16.81 33.32 4.52
CA GLY A 410 15.79 32.80 3.60
C GLY A 410 15.26 33.79 2.54
N HIS A 411 15.73 35.04 2.52
CA HIS A 411 15.24 36.04 1.57
C HIS A 411 16.03 36.05 0.25
N ILE A 412 15.34 36.44 -0.81
CA ILE A 412 15.87 36.61 -2.17
C ILE A 412 15.53 38.02 -2.66
N GLN A 413 16.49 38.71 -3.25
CA GLN A 413 16.30 40.03 -3.88
C GLN A 413 16.77 39.98 -5.34
N SER A 414 15.88 40.35 -6.27
CA SER A 414 16.24 40.54 -7.67
C SER A 414 16.62 41.99 -7.93
N LEU A 415 17.77 42.21 -8.56
CA LEU A 415 18.26 43.53 -8.99
C LEU A 415 17.98 43.78 -10.48
N GLY A 416 17.47 42.78 -11.21
CA GLY A 416 17.29 42.86 -12.65
C GLY A 416 18.61 42.78 -13.44
N GLU A 417 18.52 42.96 -14.75
CA GLU A 417 19.64 42.84 -15.68
C GLU A 417 20.61 44.01 -15.55
N GLY A 418 21.92 43.73 -15.68
CA GLY A 418 22.95 44.77 -15.67
C GLY A 418 24.20 44.42 -14.87
N LYS A 419 25.02 45.44 -14.62
CA LYS A 419 26.19 45.34 -13.75
C LYS A 419 25.88 46.02 -12.43
N TRP A 420 26.05 45.28 -11.35
CA TRP A 420 25.71 45.74 -10.00
C TRP A 420 26.94 45.68 -9.12
N VAL A 421 27.18 46.72 -8.33
CA VAL A 421 28.26 46.75 -7.34
C VAL A 421 27.65 46.54 -5.96
N VAL A 422 28.05 45.47 -5.28
CA VAL A 422 27.56 45.12 -3.94
C VAL A 422 28.70 45.22 -2.95
N ARG A 423 28.49 45.99 -1.87
CA ARG A 423 29.43 46.17 -0.77
C ARG A 423 28.79 45.79 0.55
N PHE A 424 29.48 45.06 1.42
CA PHE A 424 28.94 44.64 2.71
C PHE A 424 30.05 44.44 3.74
N ASP A 425 29.68 44.54 5.02
CA ASP A 425 30.57 44.22 6.14
C ASP A 425 30.70 42.69 6.26
N ARG A 426 31.93 42.19 6.31
CA ARG A 426 32.21 40.76 6.45
C ARG A 426 32.01 40.27 7.88
N GLY A 427 31.78 41.16 8.84
CA GLY A 427 31.65 40.88 10.26
C GLY A 427 32.96 41.09 11.03
N ASP A 428 32.83 41.34 12.34
CA ASP A 428 33.91 41.54 13.31
C ASP A 428 35.05 42.47 12.83
N THR A 429 36.22 41.89 12.52
CA THR A 429 37.46 42.58 12.15
C THR A 429 37.88 42.32 10.71
N TYR A 430 37.04 41.62 9.93
CA TYR A 430 37.36 41.20 8.56
C TYR A 430 37.16 42.30 7.51
N GLY A 431 36.65 43.46 7.92
CA GLY A 431 36.46 44.64 7.09
C GLY A 431 35.33 44.48 6.07
N GLU A 432 35.35 45.29 5.02
CA GLU A 432 34.32 45.27 3.98
C GLU A 432 34.75 44.44 2.75
N ALA A 433 33.77 43.78 2.12
CA ALA A 433 33.92 43.19 0.79
C ALA A 433 33.20 44.02 -0.27
N LYS A 434 33.74 44.06 -1.49
CA LYS A 434 33.13 44.73 -2.65
C LYS A 434 33.21 43.86 -3.89
N TYR A 435 32.07 43.55 -4.48
CA TYR A 435 31.96 42.72 -5.68
C TYR A 435 31.24 43.46 -6.81
N THR A 436 31.68 43.24 -8.05
CA THR A 436 30.93 43.63 -9.26
C THR A 436 30.27 42.39 -9.85
N LEU A 437 28.95 42.38 -9.89
CA LEU A 437 28.13 41.25 -10.27
C LEU A 437 27.53 41.43 -11.66
N THR A 438 27.27 40.31 -12.32
CA THR A 438 26.59 40.17 -13.61
C THR A 438 25.56 39.05 -13.52
N ASP A 439 24.76 38.83 -14.55
CA ASP A 439 23.68 37.84 -14.58
C ASP A 439 24.01 36.49 -13.90
N GLY A 440 23.22 36.18 -12.86
CA GLY A 440 23.31 34.98 -12.04
C GLY A 440 22.79 35.20 -10.61
N THR A 441 22.71 34.12 -9.87
CA THR A 441 22.38 34.15 -8.43
C THR A 441 23.64 34.10 -7.59
N TYR A 442 23.67 34.92 -6.54
CA TYR A 442 24.76 35.02 -5.60
C TYR A 442 24.23 34.86 -4.19
N GLU A 443 24.86 34.00 -3.42
CA GLU A 443 24.45 33.66 -2.06
C GLU A 443 25.49 34.18 -1.06
N PHE A 444 25.01 34.89 -0.05
CA PHE A 444 25.83 35.22 1.09
C PHE A 444 26.07 33.95 1.90
N THR A 445 27.33 33.65 2.19
CA THR A 445 27.71 32.43 2.92
C THR A 445 28.78 32.78 3.96
N PRO A 446 28.65 32.29 5.20
CA PRO A 446 29.73 32.38 6.18
C PRO A 446 30.98 31.66 5.66
N SER A 447 32.15 32.22 5.95
CA SER A 447 33.44 31.61 5.65
C SER A 447 34.42 31.87 6.79
N ASP A 448 35.60 31.25 6.74
CA ASP A 448 36.68 31.45 7.72
C ASP A 448 37.17 32.92 7.81
N SER A 449 36.78 33.75 6.84
CA SER A 449 37.11 35.18 6.78
C SER A 449 35.86 36.07 6.86
N GLY A 450 34.84 35.63 7.59
CA GLY A 450 33.56 36.32 7.70
C GLY A 450 32.64 36.05 6.50
N TRP A 451 31.66 36.92 6.28
CA TRP A 451 30.74 36.81 5.16
C TRP A 451 31.47 36.94 3.81
N ALA A 452 31.06 36.11 2.87
CA ALA A 452 31.47 36.17 1.48
C ALA A 452 30.25 35.98 0.56
N LEU A 453 30.39 36.35 -0.70
CA LEU A 453 29.35 36.23 -1.71
C LEU A 453 29.81 35.26 -2.79
N PHE A 454 29.12 34.11 -2.91
CA PHE A 454 29.48 33.06 -3.88
C PHE A 454 28.43 32.93 -4.97
N THR A 455 28.85 32.59 -6.18
CA THR A 455 27.92 32.25 -7.26
C THR A 455 27.20 30.95 -6.92
N LYS A 456 25.86 31.00 -6.91
CA LYS A 456 25.02 29.83 -6.71
C LYS A 456 24.63 29.24 -8.06
N LYS A 457 24.77 27.91 -8.16
CA LYS A 457 24.21 27.11 -9.24
C LYS A 457 23.11 26.24 -8.68
N TYR A 458 22.12 25.97 -9.53
CA TYR A 458 20.95 25.19 -9.23
C TYR A 458 20.99 23.94 -10.09
N ASP A 459 21.39 22.85 -9.47
CA ASP A 459 21.46 21.54 -10.10
C ASP A 459 20.35 20.69 -9.48
N VAL A 460 19.30 20.45 -10.26
CA VAL A 460 18.10 19.73 -9.82
C VAL A 460 17.95 18.48 -10.66
N THR A 461 17.88 17.33 -10.00
CA THR A 461 17.56 16.06 -10.64
C THR A 461 16.13 15.68 -10.30
N ILE A 462 15.30 15.48 -11.32
CA ILE A 462 14.00 14.82 -11.12
C ILE A 462 14.20 13.33 -11.42
N ASP A 463 13.89 12.51 -10.43
CA ASP A 463 14.11 11.08 -10.41
C ASP A 463 12.78 10.34 -10.56
N ASN A 464 12.62 9.66 -11.70
CA ASN A 464 11.46 8.83 -12.03
C ASN A 464 11.88 7.34 -12.10
N SER A 465 13.00 6.97 -11.47
CA SER A 465 13.65 5.66 -11.62
C SER A 465 12.85 4.49 -11.05
N GLU A 466 11.91 4.75 -10.15
CA GLU A 466 11.00 3.75 -9.59
C GLU A 466 9.62 3.73 -10.27
N ASN A 467 9.35 4.69 -11.17
CA ASN A 467 8.04 4.83 -11.79
C ASN A 467 7.96 4.14 -13.16
N PRO A 468 7.01 3.21 -13.37
CA PRO A 468 6.80 2.56 -14.66
C PRO A 468 6.19 3.48 -15.74
N ASN A 469 5.75 4.68 -15.38
CA ASN A 469 5.12 5.61 -16.30
C ASN A 469 6.04 6.78 -16.65
N GLU A 470 5.83 7.38 -17.82
CA GLU A 470 6.46 8.66 -18.15
C GLU A 470 5.96 9.77 -17.23
N PHE A 471 6.82 10.75 -16.95
CA PHE A 471 6.47 11.94 -16.18
C PHE A 471 6.66 13.20 -17.03
N ASN A 472 5.55 13.89 -17.29
CA ASN A 472 5.46 15.12 -18.05
C ASN A 472 5.47 16.33 -17.10
N TYR A 473 6.30 17.33 -17.41
CA TYR A 473 6.39 18.57 -16.63
C TYR A 473 6.89 19.72 -17.50
N VAL A 474 6.91 20.91 -16.92
CA VAL A 474 7.47 22.13 -17.49
C VAL A 474 8.49 22.66 -16.50
N VAL A 475 9.71 22.92 -16.97
CA VAL A 475 10.79 23.51 -16.17
C VAL A 475 11.18 24.85 -16.76
N ASN A 476 11.10 25.93 -15.98
CA ASN A 476 11.37 27.30 -16.46
C ASN A 476 10.67 27.63 -17.79
N ASN A 477 9.39 27.26 -17.90
CA ASN A 477 8.55 27.42 -19.09
C ASN A 477 9.00 26.61 -20.34
N VAL A 478 9.86 25.61 -20.16
CA VAL A 478 10.26 24.66 -21.21
C VAL A 478 9.67 23.28 -20.90
N PRO A 479 8.85 22.69 -21.79
CA PRO A 479 8.34 21.34 -21.62
C PRO A 479 9.45 20.30 -21.52
N ALA A 480 9.27 19.33 -20.65
CA ALA A 480 10.16 18.20 -20.47
C ALA A 480 9.37 16.93 -20.16
N VAL A 481 9.97 15.80 -20.53
CA VAL A 481 9.49 14.45 -20.21
C VAL A 481 10.65 13.68 -19.61
N ILE A 482 10.36 12.84 -18.63
CA ILE A 482 11.24 11.77 -18.16
C ILE A 482 10.57 10.45 -18.53
N GLU A 483 11.31 9.60 -19.22
CA GLU A 483 10.85 8.26 -19.60
C GLU A 483 10.61 7.39 -18.35
N PRO A 484 9.83 6.30 -18.47
CA PRO A 484 9.74 5.28 -17.43
C PRO A 484 11.11 4.87 -16.90
N TYR A 485 11.25 4.79 -15.58
CA TYR A 485 12.49 4.44 -14.88
C TYR A 485 13.70 5.35 -15.19
N GLY A 486 13.44 6.56 -15.71
CA GLY A 486 14.48 7.52 -16.08
C GLY A 486 14.76 8.57 -15.00
N THR A 487 15.82 9.35 -15.20
CA THR A 487 16.12 10.56 -14.43
C THR A 487 16.48 11.70 -15.37
N LYS A 488 16.31 12.95 -14.92
CA LYS A 488 16.73 14.12 -15.70
C LYS A 488 17.22 15.26 -14.82
N THR A 489 18.43 15.72 -15.10
CA THR A 489 19.06 16.84 -14.41
C THR A 489 18.92 18.13 -15.20
N HIS A 490 18.53 19.20 -14.50
CA HIS A 490 18.45 20.56 -14.99
C HIS A 490 19.48 21.41 -14.26
N ASN A 491 20.19 22.24 -15.03
CA ASN A 491 21.21 23.14 -14.49
C ASN A 491 20.76 24.57 -14.77
N SER A 492 20.81 25.44 -13.76
CA SER A 492 20.39 26.83 -13.88
C SER A 492 21.26 27.76 -13.01
N LYS A 493 21.33 29.02 -13.41
CA LYS A 493 21.91 30.10 -12.58
C LYS A 493 20.90 30.70 -11.61
N TYR A 494 19.65 30.29 -11.70
CA TYR A 494 18.50 30.78 -10.94
C TYR A 494 17.70 29.58 -10.39
N PRO A 495 16.89 29.77 -9.34
CA PRO A 495 15.94 28.75 -8.90
C PRO A 495 15.16 28.15 -10.07
N LEU A 496 14.81 26.87 -9.94
CA LEU A 496 14.06 26.15 -10.98
C LEU A 496 12.58 26.10 -10.60
N GLU A 497 11.73 26.66 -11.46
CA GLU A 497 10.28 26.43 -11.38
C GLU A 497 9.95 25.15 -12.13
N VAL A 498 9.30 24.22 -11.45
CA VAL A 498 8.75 22.99 -12.03
C VAL A 498 7.23 23.02 -11.91
N ARG A 499 6.53 22.83 -13.04
CA ARG A 499 5.08 22.72 -13.12
C ARG A 499 4.65 21.40 -13.73
N PHE A 500 3.66 20.73 -13.16
CA PHE A 500 3.18 19.45 -13.67
C PHE A 500 1.74 19.20 -13.26
N ASP A 501 1.00 18.44 -14.06
CA ASP A 501 -0.33 17.95 -13.67
C ASP A 501 -0.16 16.75 -12.72
N ARG A 502 -0.83 16.75 -11.57
CA ARG A 502 -0.70 15.67 -10.57
C ARG A 502 -1.41 14.36 -10.98
N GLY A 503 -2.04 14.36 -12.15
CA GLY A 503 -2.67 13.21 -12.79
C GLY A 503 -4.19 13.18 -12.76
N ASP A 504 -4.82 14.17 -12.11
CA ASP A 504 -6.27 14.31 -12.06
C ASP A 504 -6.84 15.18 -13.20
N GLY A 505 -6.00 15.87 -13.96
CA GLY A 505 -6.43 16.78 -15.03
C GLY A 505 -7.06 18.09 -14.53
N LYS A 506 -6.98 18.43 -13.24
CA LYS A 506 -7.61 19.64 -12.67
C LYS A 506 -6.70 20.87 -12.72
N GLY A 507 -5.43 20.71 -13.07
CA GLY A 507 -4.50 21.82 -13.17
C GLY A 507 -3.06 21.41 -12.94
N GLU A 508 -2.17 22.39 -13.05
CA GLU A 508 -0.76 22.24 -12.74
C GLU A 508 -0.50 22.59 -11.29
N GLU A 509 0.29 21.76 -10.63
CA GLU A 509 0.97 22.13 -9.41
C GLU A 509 2.29 22.81 -9.74
N ARG A 510 2.70 23.76 -8.89
CA ARG A 510 3.91 24.55 -9.08
C ARG A 510 4.86 24.39 -7.90
N LYS A 511 6.09 23.95 -8.17
CA LYS A 511 7.16 23.81 -7.18
C LYS A 511 8.34 24.71 -7.56
N VAL A 512 9.03 25.25 -6.57
CA VAL A 512 10.28 26.01 -6.75
C VAL A 512 11.41 25.26 -6.04
N LEU A 513 12.42 24.86 -6.80
CA LEU A 513 13.48 23.95 -6.35
C LEU A 513 14.82 24.68 -6.25
N ASP A 514 15.51 24.52 -5.12
CA ASP A 514 16.79 25.18 -4.80
C ASP A 514 18.04 24.34 -5.13
N GLY A 515 17.84 23.11 -5.61
CA GLY A 515 18.87 22.12 -5.88
C GLY A 515 18.52 20.76 -5.27
N GLY A 516 19.28 19.71 -5.64
CA GLY A 516 19.14 18.36 -5.09
C GLY A 516 18.36 17.40 -5.98
N THR A 517 18.05 16.22 -5.45
CA THR A 517 17.30 15.18 -6.15
C THR A 517 15.86 15.08 -5.61
N PHE A 518 14.90 14.98 -6.52
CA PHE A 518 13.48 14.93 -6.23
C PHE A 518 12.84 13.72 -6.89
N MET A 519 12.36 12.79 -6.07
CA MET A 519 11.66 11.60 -6.52
C MET A 519 10.23 11.93 -6.96
N VAL A 520 9.83 11.40 -8.11
CA VAL A 520 8.44 11.37 -8.57
C VAL A 520 7.76 10.17 -7.93
N ALA A 521 6.80 10.43 -7.04
CA ALA A 521 6.06 9.37 -6.35
C ALA A 521 4.60 9.76 -6.15
N VAL A 522 3.77 8.78 -5.84
CA VAL A 522 2.36 8.98 -5.53
C VAL A 522 2.21 9.32 -4.05
N SER A 523 1.43 10.37 -3.75
CA SER A 523 1.02 10.69 -2.39
C SER A 523 0.07 9.61 -1.86
N PRO A 524 0.36 8.98 -0.71
CA PRO A 524 -0.56 7.99 -0.13
C PRO A 524 -1.88 8.62 0.37
N GLN A 525 -1.92 9.94 0.57
CA GLN A 525 -3.10 10.64 1.07
C GLN A 525 -4.17 10.83 -0.02
N ASP A 526 -3.77 11.23 -1.23
CA ASP A 526 -4.70 11.58 -2.31
C ASP A 526 -4.53 10.73 -3.58
N ASN A 527 -3.55 9.82 -3.60
CA ASN A 527 -3.21 8.98 -4.75
C ASN A 527 -2.85 9.78 -6.02
N LEU A 528 -2.25 10.97 -5.88
CA LEU A 528 -1.78 11.80 -6.99
C LEU A 528 -0.24 11.89 -7.06
N TRP A 529 0.30 12.17 -8.24
CA TRP A 529 1.74 12.40 -8.41
C TRP A 529 2.20 13.66 -7.66
N ASP A 530 3.38 13.57 -7.06
CA ASP A 530 4.06 14.69 -6.43
C ASP A 530 5.59 14.53 -6.49
N LEU A 531 6.32 15.56 -6.06
CA LEU A 531 7.76 15.58 -5.94
C LEU A 531 8.17 15.53 -4.47
N TYR A 532 9.12 14.64 -4.16
CA TYR A 532 9.63 14.42 -2.81
C TYR A 532 11.14 14.58 -2.79
N SER A 533 11.67 15.42 -1.89
CA SER A 533 13.11 15.58 -1.75
C SER A 533 13.74 14.29 -1.18
N THR A 534 14.71 13.70 -1.87
CA THR A 534 15.46 12.53 -1.38
C THR A 534 16.56 12.92 -0.40
N ASP A 535 17.07 14.15 -0.53
CA ASP A 535 18.30 14.58 0.15
C ASP A 535 18.01 15.36 1.44
N GLY A 536 16.73 15.42 1.85
CA GLY A 536 16.27 16.33 2.91
C GLY A 536 16.55 17.82 2.61
N SER A 537 16.80 18.16 1.34
CA SER A 537 17.14 19.52 0.92
C SER A 537 15.99 20.48 1.21
N SER A 538 16.32 21.66 1.71
CA SER A 538 15.35 22.69 2.06
C SER A 538 14.60 23.15 0.81
N VAL A 539 13.27 23.07 0.87
CA VAL A 539 12.41 23.76 -0.10
C VAL A 539 12.45 25.23 0.26
N LEU A 540 12.61 26.12 -0.74
CA LEU A 540 12.47 27.55 -0.48
C LEU A 540 11.07 27.75 0.13
N PRO A 541 10.95 28.23 1.39
CA PRO A 541 9.65 28.48 1.97
C PRO A 541 8.90 29.37 0.99
N GLY A 542 7.64 29.04 0.71
CA GLY A 542 6.73 29.92 -0.02
C GLY A 542 6.61 31.21 0.77
N GLY A 543 7.58 32.10 0.59
CA GLY A 543 7.67 33.33 1.32
C GLY A 543 6.49 34.14 0.89
N GLY A 544 5.52 34.33 1.80
CA GLY A 544 4.44 35.29 1.62
C GLY A 544 5.08 36.57 1.13
N GLY A 545 4.83 36.89 -0.15
CA GLY A 545 5.66 37.82 -0.91
C GLY A 545 5.70 39.19 -0.27
N GLY A 546 6.71 39.42 0.57
CA GLY A 546 7.18 40.74 0.95
C GLY A 546 7.92 41.33 -0.24
N GLY A 547 7.21 41.55 -1.35
CA GLY A 547 7.74 42.29 -2.47
C GLY A 547 8.08 43.70 -1.99
N ILE A 548 9.36 43.97 -1.73
CA ILE A 548 9.83 45.34 -1.55
C ILE A 548 9.58 46.04 -2.88
N ASN A 549 8.65 46.99 -2.86
CA ASN A 549 8.32 47.84 -3.99
C ASN A 549 9.55 48.70 -4.32
N LEU A 550 10.34 48.28 -5.31
CA LEU A 550 11.59 48.94 -5.73
C LEU A 550 11.38 50.29 -6.42
N PHE A 551 10.13 50.72 -6.60
CA PHE A 551 9.76 52.04 -7.10
C PHE A 551 8.57 52.59 -6.30
N GLY A 552 8.86 53.12 -5.11
CA GLY A 552 7.94 54.07 -4.48
C GLY A 552 7.93 55.37 -5.29
N ASN A 553 6.85 55.60 -6.04
CA ASN A 553 6.39 56.95 -6.34
C ASN A 553 5.50 57.43 -5.21
#